data_AF-A0A2E0ZDH9-F1
#
_entry.id   AF-A0A2E0ZDH9-F1
#
_cell.length_a   1.000
_cell.length_b   1.000
_cell.length_c   1.000
_cell.angle_alpha   90.00
_cell.angle_beta   90.00
_cell.angle_gamma   90.00
#
_symmetry.space_group_name_H-M   'P 1'
#
loop_
_entity.id
_entity.type
_entity.pdbx_description
1 polymer ?
#
loop_
_entity_poly.entity_id
_entity_poly.type
_entity_poly.pdbx_seq_one_letter_code
_entity_poly.pdbx_strand_id
1 'polypeptide(L)'
;MTTNQPRSAGGRLWWVIRTTFVIFIVVAVVAVVLGGLGYAGYLGVQEIQRSTNSLSMRIDANEQNLNSLRDLVNSEFAEGNPEQTVQINQLENELALLTEQLEALQAAQTADTAVQTEQLGTVEAELATAVAQNSELSGELATVQEALVALQSDLNSSGSRIDELGGDVDRLRLQLGALDEAVTELTEVTTVARSTETADLQQTLTLLQLWGVLTNARLALMDGDDVAAETAVTRAMTLAGDLTAGEDTPAAAALTRLQTRLDLAAAGFATDLPMVAQDLEAASQELTLLLAGPASEAEIVEATPTATETAETNEETATATPLPSPTAPPTVTPTPTP
;
A
#
# COMPACT_ATOMS: atom_id res chain seq x y z
N MET A 1 -57.99 98.59 -168.33
CA MET A 1 -58.10 97.53 -169.36
C MET A 1 -58.39 96.22 -168.62
N THR A 2 -59.67 95.87 -168.43
CA THR A 2 -60.46 94.94 -169.29
C THR A 2 -59.76 93.58 -169.38
N THR A 3 -60.30 92.47 -168.87
CA THR A 3 -61.57 91.87 -169.32
C THR A 3 -62.12 90.84 -168.32
N ASN A 4 -63.44 90.89 -168.12
CA ASN A 4 -64.29 89.81 -167.61
C ASN A 4 -64.28 88.62 -168.57
N GLN A 5 -64.26 87.38 -168.05
CA GLN A 5 -64.82 86.22 -168.74
C GLN A 5 -65.33 85.14 -167.75
N PRO A 6 -66.48 84.48 -168.02
CA PRO A 6 -67.24 83.74 -167.01
C PRO A 6 -67.30 82.20 -167.23
N ARG A 7 -67.54 81.51 -166.10
CA ARG A 7 -68.28 80.24 -165.91
C ARG A 7 -67.80 78.93 -166.58
N SER A 8 -67.73 77.87 -165.78
CA SER A 8 -68.60 76.70 -165.99
C SER A 8 -68.90 75.99 -164.66
N ALA A 9 -70.16 75.58 -164.48
CA ALA A 9 -70.73 75.13 -163.20
C ALA A 9 -70.40 73.66 -162.82
N GLY A 10 -69.65 72.93 -163.65
CA GLY A 10 -69.40 71.50 -163.45
C GLY A 10 -68.42 71.15 -162.31
N GLY A 11 -67.48 72.04 -161.98
CA GLY A 11 -66.43 71.74 -160.99
C GLY A 11 -66.92 71.67 -159.53
N ARG A 12 -68.04 72.30 -159.19
CA ARG A 12 -68.55 72.33 -157.81
C ARG A 12 -69.24 71.03 -157.39
N LEU A 13 -69.76 70.23 -158.34
CA LEU A 13 -70.47 68.99 -158.02
C LEU A 13 -69.50 67.86 -157.62
N TRP A 14 -68.33 67.79 -158.25
CA TRP A 14 -67.36 66.71 -157.99
C TRP A 14 -66.68 66.83 -156.61
N TRP A 15 -66.47 68.06 -156.13
CA TRP A 15 -65.88 68.30 -154.80
C TRP A 15 -66.82 67.85 -153.66
N VAL A 16 -68.15 67.98 -153.86
CA VAL A 16 -69.13 67.53 -152.86
C VAL A 16 -69.12 66.00 -152.72
N ILE A 17 -69.13 65.25 -153.82
CA ILE A 17 -69.17 63.78 -153.80
C ILE A 17 -67.95 63.19 -153.07
N ARG A 18 -66.75 63.72 -153.35
CA ARG A 18 -65.51 63.24 -152.72
C ARG A 18 -65.52 63.43 -151.21
N THR A 19 -66.10 64.54 -150.73
CA THR A 19 -66.11 64.87 -149.29
C THR A 19 -67.08 63.96 -148.52
N THR A 20 -68.24 63.63 -149.10
CA THR A 20 -69.20 62.72 -148.46
C THR A 20 -68.66 61.29 -148.31
N PHE A 21 -67.88 60.82 -149.28
CA PHE A 21 -67.32 59.46 -149.24
C PHE A 21 -66.26 59.28 -148.13
N VAL A 22 -65.45 60.31 -147.88
CA VAL A 22 -64.43 60.27 -146.81
C VAL A 22 -65.08 60.26 -145.41
N ILE A 23 -66.18 61.00 -145.22
CA ILE A 23 -66.91 61.02 -143.94
C ILE A 23 -67.47 59.63 -143.61
N PHE A 24 -67.98 58.91 -144.62
CA PHE A 24 -68.56 57.57 -144.40
C PHE A 24 -67.53 56.55 -143.91
N ILE A 25 -66.29 56.62 -144.41
CA ILE A 25 -65.20 55.71 -143.99
C ILE A 25 -64.79 55.98 -142.54
N VAL A 26 -64.69 57.25 -142.12
CA VAL A 26 -64.32 57.61 -140.74
C VAL A 26 -65.38 57.15 -139.74
N VAL A 27 -66.67 57.29 -140.07
CA VAL A 27 -67.77 56.81 -139.21
C VAL A 27 -67.73 55.29 -139.05
N ALA A 28 -67.41 54.54 -140.11
CA ALA A 28 -67.30 53.09 -140.05
C ALA A 28 -66.15 52.63 -139.12
N VAL A 29 -64.99 53.31 -139.15
CA VAL A 29 -63.86 52.96 -138.28
C VAL A 29 -64.16 53.24 -136.81
N VAL A 30 -64.81 54.37 -136.50
CA VAL A 30 -65.18 54.73 -135.12
C VAL A 30 -66.18 53.72 -134.53
N ALA A 31 -67.14 53.24 -135.33
CA ALA A 31 -68.10 52.22 -134.88
C ALA A 31 -67.43 50.89 -134.51
N VAL A 32 -66.41 50.46 -135.28
CA VAL A 32 -65.66 49.22 -134.99
C VAL A 32 -64.83 49.34 -133.71
N VAL A 33 -64.19 50.49 -133.48
CA VAL A 33 -63.39 50.70 -132.26
C VAL A 33 -64.27 50.78 -131.01
N LEU A 34 -65.42 51.47 -131.09
CA LEU A 34 -66.37 51.53 -129.97
C LEU A 34 -67.03 50.17 -129.70
N GLY A 35 -67.33 49.38 -130.74
CA GLY A 35 -67.82 48.01 -130.59
C GLY A 35 -66.80 47.09 -129.92
N GLY A 36 -65.52 47.21 -130.27
CA GLY A 36 -64.43 46.45 -129.65
C GLY A 36 -64.22 46.78 -128.16
N LEU A 37 -64.27 48.06 -127.80
CA LEU A 37 -64.14 48.50 -126.40
C LEU A 37 -65.32 48.05 -125.52
N GLY A 38 -66.55 48.06 -126.05
CA GLY A 38 -67.71 47.57 -125.33
C GLY A 38 -67.64 46.07 -125.00
N TYR A 39 -67.11 45.26 -125.91
CA TYR A 39 -66.99 43.81 -125.71
C TYR A 39 -65.91 43.44 -124.67
N ALA A 40 -64.80 44.17 -124.64
CA ALA A 40 -63.75 43.95 -123.64
C ALA A 40 -64.20 44.29 -122.21
N GLY A 41 -65.02 45.33 -122.03
CA GLY A 41 -65.58 45.69 -120.73
C GLY A 41 -66.53 44.64 -120.13
N TYR A 42 -67.30 43.95 -120.98
CA TYR A 42 -68.24 42.91 -120.54
C TYR A 42 -67.53 41.66 -119.99
N LEU A 43 -66.42 41.24 -120.59
CA LEU A 43 -65.65 40.08 -120.12
C LEU A 43 -64.97 40.34 -118.77
N GLY A 44 -64.52 41.56 -118.50
CA GLY A 44 -63.90 41.91 -117.21
C GLY A 44 -64.85 41.77 -116.02
N VAL A 45 -66.14 42.08 -116.19
CA VAL A 45 -67.14 42.02 -115.11
C VAL A 45 -67.52 40.59 -114.74
N GLN A 46 -67.58 39.67 -115.72
CA GLN A 46 -67.86 38.26 -115.44
C GLN A 46 -66.78 37.57 -114.61
N GLU A 47 -65.51 37.92 -114.83
CA GLU A 47 -64.39 37.32 -114.08
C GLU A 47 -64.37 37.79 -112.62
N ILE A 48 -64.71 39.07 -112.37
CA ILE A 48 -64.85 39.61 -111.01
C ILE A 48 -65.99 38.91 -110.26
N GLN A 49 -67.13 38.65 -110.90
CA GLN A 49 -68.24 37.94 -110.27
C GLN A 49 -67.89 36.49 -109.89
N ARG A 50 -67.10 35.78 -110.71
CA ARG A 50 -66.61 34.43 -110.36
C ARG A 50 -65.62 34.46 -109.20
N SER A 51 -64.74 35.45 -109.15
CA SER A 51 -63.81 35.65 -108.04
C SER A 51 -64.53 35.90 -106.71
N THR A 52 -65.59 36.71 -106.71
CA THR A 52 -66.36 37.02 -105.49
C THR A 52 -67.11 35.79 -104.96
N ASN A 53 -67.68 34.95 -105.83
CA ASN A 53 -68.34 33.71 -105.40
C ASN A 53 -67.36 32.70 -104.79
N SER A 54 -66.13 32.61 -105.32
CA SER A 54 -65.09 31.76 -104.73
C SER A 54 -64.61 32.26 -103.36
N LEU A 55 -64.51 33.58 -103.18
CA LEU A 55 -64.21 34.19 -101.90
C LEU A 55 -65.31 33.95 -100.85
N SER A 56 -66.58 34.04 -101.25
CA SER A 56 -67.71 33.75 -100.35
C SER A 56 -67.69 32.30 -99.85
N MET A 57 -67.46 31.32 -100.74
CA MET A 57 -67.36 29.92 -100.32
C MET A 57 -66.17 29.65 -99.38
N ARG A 58 -65.05 30.34 -99.56
CA ARG A 58 -63.89 30.22 -98.67
C ARG A 58 -64.15 30.87 -97.30
N ILE A 59 -64.93 31.96 -97.27
CA ILE A 59 -65.35 32.61 -96.03
C ILE A 59 -66.32 31.70 -95.28
N ASP A 60 -67.34 31.14 -95.94
CA ASP A 60 -68.29 30.21 -95.31
C ASP A 60 -67.60 28.93 -94.80
N ALA A 61 -66.64 28.40 -95.56
CA ALA A 61 -65.85 27.24 -95.14
C ALA A 61 -64.96 27.57 -93.93
N ASN A 62 -64.36 28.78 -93.88
CA ASN A 62 -63.60 29.22 -92.70
C ASN A 62 -64.50 29.48 -91.50
N GLU A 63 -65.72 29.99 -91.70
CA GLU A 63 -66.68 30.23 -90.63
C GLU A 63 -67.21 28.92 -90.04
N GLN A 64 -67.49 27.91 -90.88
CA GLN A 64 -67.80 26.56 -90.41
C GLN A 64 -66.62 25.92 -89.67
N ASN A 65 -65.39 26.09 -90.15
CA ASN A 65 -64.22 25.57 -89.47
C ASN A 65 -64.00 26.27 -88.11
N LEU A 66 -64.19 27.58 -88.04
CA LEU A 66 -64.14 28.33 -86.78
C LEU A 66 -65.25 27.91 -85.81
N ASN A 67 -66.48 27.71 -86.28
CA ASN A 67 -67.56 27.23 -85.44
C ASN A 67 -67.33 25.80 -84.96
N SER A 68 -66.81 24.91 -85.82
CA SER A 68 -66.44 23.55 -85.44
C SER A 68 -65.29 23.54 -84.43
N LEU A 69 -64.27 24.39 -84.60
CA LEU A 69 -63.18 24.53 -83.63
C LEU A 69 -63.68 25.12 -82.32
N ARG A 70 -64.61 26.07 -82.37
CA ARG A 70 -65.22 26.67 -81.18
C ARG A 70 -66.07 25.66 -80.42
N ASP A 71 -66.84 24.83 -81.12
CA ASP A 71 -67.63 23.77 -80.50
C ASP A 71 -66.74 22.64 -79.97
N LEU A 72 -65.67 22.27 -80.69
CA LEU A 72 -64.68 21.31 -80.20
C LEU A 72 -64.00 21.83 -78.92
N VAL A 73 -63.54 23.09 -78.93
CA VAL A 73 -62.90 23.73 -77.77
C VAL A 73 -63.90 23.90 -76.62
N ASN A 74 -65.14 24.31 -76.88
CA ASN A 74 -66.16 24.41 -75.84
C ASN A 74 -66.55 23.04 -75.28
N SER A 75 -66.59 21.98 -76.11
CA SER A 75 -66.79 20.60 -75.66
C SER A 75 -65.62 20.16 -74.80
N GLU A 76 -64.39 20.37 -75.24
CA GLU A 76 -63.18 19.94 -74.53
C GLU A 76 -62.94 20.72 -73.22
N PHE A 77 -63.38 21.98 -73.13
CA PHE A 77 -63.36 22.76 -71.89
C PHE A 77 -64.56 22.51 -70.98
N ALA A 78 -65.77 22.34 -71.52
CA ALA A 78 -66.97 22.07 -70.71
C ALA A 78 -66.98 20.64 -70.15
N GLU A 79 -66.37 19.71 -70.88
CA GLU A 79 -66.16 18.32 -70.48
C GLU A 79 -64.79 18.14 -69.81
N GLY A 80 -64.16 19.23 -69.34
CA GLY A 80 -62.82 19.30 -68.77
C GLY A 80 -62.36 17.97 -68.18
N ASN A 81 -61.33 17.38 -68.79
CA ASN A 81 -60.99 15.96 -68.71
C ASN A 81 -61.27 15.35 -67.31
N PRO A 82 -62.40 14.64 -67.11
CA PRO A 82 -62.82 14.18 -65.79
C PRO A 82 -61.81 13.20 -65.19
N GLU A 83 -61.06 12.49 -66.03
CA GLU A 83 -59.96 11.63 -65.60
C GLU A 83 -58.82 12.44 -64.96
N GLN A 84 -58.49 13.62 -65.50
CA GLN A 84 -57.49 14.51 -64.89
C GLN A 84 -57.96 15.02 -63.52
N THR A 85 -59.24 15.36 -63.38
CA THR A 85 -59.80 15.79 -62.09
C THR A 85 -59.75 14.67 -61.05
N VAL A 86 -60.07 13.43 -61.44
CA VAL A 86 -59.95 12.27 -60.55
C VAL A 86 -58.50 12.00 -60.16
N GLN A 87 -57.56 12.10 -61.11
CA GLN A 87 -56.12 11.96 -60.84
C GLN A 87 -55.59 13.05 -59.91
N ILE A 88 -56.03 14.30 -60.09
CA ILE A 88 -55.67 15.42 -59.20
C ILE A 88 -56.19 15.14 -57.79
N ASN A 89 -57.46 14.77 -57.63
CA ASN A 89 -58.02 14.44 -56.31
C ASN A 89 -57.32 13.23 -55.66
N GLN A 90 -56.89 12.25 -56.46
CA GLN A 90 -56.13 11.10 -55.94
C GLN A 90 -54.73 11.53 -55.48
N LEU A 91 -54.01 12.32 -56.28
CA LEU A 91 -52.71 12.86 -55.90
C LEU A 91 -52.79 13.78 -54.68
N GLU A 92 -53.85 14.58 -54.55
CA GLU A 92 -54.12 15.40 -53.37
C GLU A 92 -54.32 14.55 -52.12
N ASN A 93 -55.09 13.46 -52.21
CA ASN A 93 -55.26 12.51 -51.11
C ASN A 93 -53.96 11.78 -50.76
N GLU A 94 -53.17 11.37 -51.75
CA GLU A 94 -51.86 10.73 -51.54
C GLU A 94 -50.86 11.71 -50.90
N LEU A 95 -50.85 12.98 -51.33
CA LEU A 95 -50.03 14.04 -50.72
C LEU A 95 -50.47 14.33 -49.28
N ALA A 96 -51.77 14.38 -49.00
CA ALA A 96 -52.27 14.56 -47.64
C ALA A 96 -51.83 13.41 -46.73
N LEU A 97 -51.95 12.15 -47.21
CA LEU A 97 -51.52 10.97 -46.48
C LEU A 97 -50.00 10.95 -46.24
N LEU A 98 -49.19 11.29 -47.26
CA LEU A 98 -47.73 11.39 -47.11
C LEU A 98 -47.35 12.49 -46.12
N THR A 99 -48.06 13.62 -46.12
CA THR A 99 -47.83 14.72 -45.19
C THR A 99 -48.13 14.27 -43.76
N GLU A 100 -49.25 13.59 -43.52
CA GLU A 100 -49.60 13.04 -42.20
C GLU A 100 -48.57 12.00 -41.72
N GLN A 101 -48.12 11.11 -42.61
CA GLN A 101 -47.07 10.14 -42.27
C GLN A 101 -45.74 10.82 -41.93
N LEU A 102 -45.36 11.87 -42.64
CA LEU A 102 -44.13 12.62 -42.40
C LEU A 102 -44.20 13.38 -41.08
N GLU A 103 -45.34 14.01 -40.76
CA GLU A 103 -45.57 14.64 -39.47
C GLU A 103 -45.53 13.61 -38.32
N ALA A 104 -46.17 12.46 -38.49
CA ALA A 104 -46.14 11.39 -37.49
C ALA A 104 -44.72 10.83 -37.27
N LEU A 105 -43.95 10.64 -38.35
CA LEU A 105 -42.57 10.18 -38.27
C LEU A 105 -41.67 11.23 -37.61
N GLN A 106 -41.85 12.51 -37.94
CA GLN A 106 -41.12 13.61 -37.30
C GLN A 106 -41.46 13.70 -35.80
N ALA A 107 -42.72 13.53 -35.42
CA ALA A 107 -43.14 13.49 -34.02
C ALA A 107 -42.53 12.29 -33.29
N ALA A 108 -42.56 11.10 -33.91
CA ALA A 108 -41.96 9.89 -33.35
C ALA A 108 -40.43 10.03 -33.17
N GLN A 109 -39.73 10.59 -34.17
CA GLN A 109 -38.30 10.86 -34.08
C GLN A 109 -37.98 11.85 -32.96
N THR A 110 -38.79 12.90 -32.79
CA THR A 110 -38.61 13.88 -31.71
C THR A 110 -38.84 13.24 -30.34
N ALA A 111 -39.83 12.35 -30.21
CA ALA A 111 -40.07 11.62 -28.98
C ALA A 111 -38.94 10.63 -28.65
N ASP A 112 -38.46 9.87 -29.63
CA ASP A 112 -37.39 8.90 -29.44
C ASP A 112 -36.06 9.59 -29.08
N THR A 113 -35.72 10.68 -29.76
CA THR A 113 -34.53 11.48 -29.43
C THR A 113 -34.60 12.09 -28.02
N ALA A 114 -35.80 12.51 -27.57
CA ALA A 114 -35.99 12.98 -26.20
C ALA A 114 -35.75 11.86 -25.17
N VAL A 115 -36.30 10.67 -25.38
CA VAL A 115 -36.09 9.49 -24.51
C VAL A 115 -34.63 9.08 -24.47
N GLN A 116 -33.96 9.02 -25.64
CA GLN A 116 -32.53 8.69 -25.71
C GLN A 116 -31.68 9.72 -24.96
N THR A 117 -32.02 11.00 -25.04
CA THR A 117 -31.32 12.07 -24.31
C THR A 117 -31.49 11.91 -22.80
N GLU A 118 -32.69 11.58 -22.33
CA GLU A 118 -32.96 11.34 -20.91
C GLU A 118 -32.22 10.09 -20.39
N GLN A 119 -32.21 9.01 -21.17
CA GLN A 119 -31.48 7.79 -20.83
C GLN A 119 -29.97 8.04 -20.77
N LEU A 120 -29.40 8.77 -21.75
CA LEU A 120 -28.00 9.16 -21.74
C LEU A 120 -27.67 9.99 -20.51
N GLY A 121 -28.48 11.00 -20.18
CA GLY A 121 -28.28 11.81 -18.98
C GLY A 121 -28.33 10.99 -17.69
N THR A 122 -29.21 9.98 -17.62
CA THR A 122 -29.29 9.08 -16.47
C THR A 122 -28.03 8.22 -16.33
N VAL A 123 -27.58 7.60 -17.43
CA VAL A 123 -26.37 6.78 -17.44
C VAL A 123 -25.12 7.60 -17.10
N GLU A 124 -25.03 8.84 -17.59
CA GLU A 124 -23.93 9.75 -17.24
C GLU A 124 -23.92 10.09 -15.74
N ALA A 125 -25.08 10.33 -15.14
CA ALA A 125 -25.20 10.61 -13.70
C ALA A 125 -24.85 9.38 -12.83
N GLU A 126 -25.31 8.19 -13.24
CA GLU A 126 -24.96 6.92 -12.57
C GLU A 126 -23.46 6.63 -12.68
N LEU A 127 -22.87 6.84 -13.86
CA LEU A 127 -21.43 6.68 -14.08
C LEU A 127 -20.62 7.64 -13.21
N ALA A 128 -21.02 8.92 -13.14
CA ALA A 128 -20.36 9.90 -12.28
C ALA A 128 -20.42 9.49 -10.80
N THR A 129 -21.57 8.97 -10.36
CA THR A 129 -21.75 8.45 -8.99
C THR A 129 -20.86 7.24 -8.72
N ALA A 130 -20.81 6.29 -9.65
CA ALA A 130 -19.98 5.10 -9.52
C ALA A 130 -18.48 5.44 -9.50
N VAL A 131 -18.03 6.40 -10.30
CA VAL A 131 -16.64 6.90 -10.29
C VAL A 131 -16.30 7.55 -8.94
N ALA A 132 -17.21 8.37 -8.39
CA ALA A 132 -17.01 8.98 -7.09
C ALA A 132 -16.88 7.93 -5.97
N GLN A 133 -17.78 6.93 -5.96
CA GLN A 133 -17.74 5.83 -5.00
C GLN A 133 -16.47 4.98 -5.14
N ASN A 134 -16.01 4.70 -6.37
CA ASN A 134 -14.78 3.96 -6.60
C ASN A 134 -13.56 4.73 -6.07
N SER A 135 -13.53 6.05 -6.26
CA SER A 135 -12.49 6.91 -5.70
C SER A 135 -12.48 6.91 -4.17
N GLU A 136 -13.64 6.90 -3.53
CA GLU A 136 -13.78 6.82 -2.07
C GLU A 136 -13.26 5.48 -1.55
N LEU A 137 -13.72 4.37 -2.13
CA LEU A 137 -13.25 3.02 -1.78
C LEU A 137 -11.75 2.85 -1.98
N SER A 138 -11.18 3.46 -3.03
CA SER A 138 -9.73 3.45 -3.24
C SER A 138 -8.98 4.21 -2.14
N GLY A 139 -9.56 5.30 -1.63
CA GLY A 139 -8.99 6.06 -0.50
C GLY A 139 -9.08 5.29 0.82
N GLU A 140 -10.22 4.64 1.08
CA GLU A 140 -10.38 3.76 2.23
C GLU A 140 -9.40 2.58 2.19
N LEU A 141 -9.22 1.97 1.01
CA LEU A 141 -8.26 0.88 0.83
C LEU A 141 -6.82 1.32 1.13
N ALA A 142 -6.41 2.51 0.67
CA ALA A 142 -5.10 3.07 0.98
C ALA A 142 -4.93 3.27 2.50
N THR A 143 -5.96 3.79 3.17
CA THR A 143 -5.96 4.00 4.63
C THR A 143 -5.82 2.66 5.39
N VAL A 144 -6.55 1.63 4.95
CA VAL A 144 -6.45 0.28 5.54
C VAL A 144 -5.05 -0.32 5.33
N GLN A 145 -4.44 -0.11 4.16
CA GLN A 145 -3.08 -0.57 3.89
C GLN A 145 -2.05 0.11 4.78
N GLU A 146 -2.16 1.43 4.98
CA GLU A 146 -1.30 2.17 5.91
C GLU A 146 -1.46 1.67 7.36
N ALA A 147 -2.70 1.43 7.80
CA ALA A 147 -2.98 0.88 9.12
C ALA A 147 -2.38 -0.53 9.29
N LEU A 148 -2.43 -1.37 8.25
CA LEU A 148 -1.82 -2.71 8.28
C LEU A 148 -0.30 -2.64 8.41
N VAL A 149 0.35 -1.73 7.67
CA VAL A 149 1.80 -1.50 7.78
C VAL A 149 2.19 -1.02 9.18
N ALA A 150 1.41 -0.09 9.75
CA ALA A 150 1.64 0.39 11.11
C ALA A 150 1.50 -0.75 12.15
N LEU A 151 0.47 -1.59 12.02
CA LEU A 151 0.26 -2.74 12.91
C LEU A 151 1.38 -3.77 12.78
N GLN A 152 1.85 -4.05 11.56
CA GLN A 152 2.99 -4.94 11.33
C GLN A 152 4.27 -4.38 11.98
N SER A 153 4.50 -3.07 11.88
CA SER A 153 5.62 -2.41 12.56
C SER A 153 5.52 -2.55 14.08
N ASP A 154 4.32 -2.37 14.65
CA ASP A 154 4.11 -2.50 16.10
C ASP A 154 4.29 -3.95 16.59
N LEU A 155 3.83 -4.93 15.82
CA LEU A 155 4.07 -6.35 16.09
C LEU A 155 5.58 -6.68 16.09
N ASN A 156 6.34 -6.17 15.12
CA ASN A 156 7.79 -6.38 15.07
C ASN A 156 8.51 -5.72 16.26
N SER A 157 8.08 -4.51 16.64
CA SER A 157 8.60 -3.79 17.82
C SER A 157 8.32 -4.57 19.10
N SER A 158 7.08 -5.03 19.27
CA SER A 158 6.67 -5.84 20.42
C SER A 158 7.40 -7.19 20.47
N GLY A 159 7.60 -7.85 19.33
CA GLY A 159 8.40 -9.07 19.22
C GLY A 159 9.83 -8.85 19.71
N SER A 160 10.48 -7.78 19.27
CA SER A 160 11.84 -7.44 19.71
C SER A 160 11.93 -7.21 21.23
N ARG A 161 10.93 -6.55 21.82
CA ARG A 161 10.84 -6.34 23.27
C ARG A 161 10.61 -7.63 24.05
N ILE A 162 9.83 -8.56 23.49
CA ILE A 162 9.61 -9.89 24.10
C ILE A 162 10.91 -10.69 24.09
N ASP A 163 11.68 -10.64 23.00
CA ASP A 163 12.98 -11.32 22.91
C ASP A 163 13.99 -10.74 23.92
N GLU A 164 14.05 -9.42 24.06
CA GLU A 164 14.88 -8.75 25.07
C GLU A 164 14.51 -9.19 26.50
N LEU A 165 13.21 -9.15 26.83
CA LEU A 165 12.71 -9.63 28.13
C LEU A 165 13.01 -11.12 28.35
N GLY A 166 12.94 -11.94 27.30
CA GLY A 166 13.33 -13.34 27.35
C GLY A 166 14.80 -13.51 27.75
N GLY A 167 15.70 -12.74 27.12
CA GLY A 167 17.12 -12.72 27.46
C GLY A 167 17.39 -12.25 28.89
N ASP A 168 16.69 -11.23 29.36
CA ASP A 168 16.80 -10.74 30.75
C ASP A 168 16.34 -11.79 31.76
N VAL A 169 15.25 -12.49 31.49
CA VAL A 169 14.75 -13.59 32.35
C VAL A 169 15.76 -14.73 32.43
N ASP A 170 16.38 -15.11 31.31
CA ASP A 170 17.39 -16.17 31.30
C ASP A 170 18.66 -15.76 32.05
N ARG A 171 19.07 -14.48 31.94
CA ARG A 171 20.17 -13.94 32.73
C ARG A 171 19.88 -13.96 34.23
N LEU A 172 18.67 -13.57 34.63
CA LEU A 172 18.24 -13.63 36.03
C LEU A 172 18.20 -15.06 36.56
N ARG A 173 17.78 -16.04 35.76
CA ARG A 173 17.82 -17.46 36.13
C ARG A 173 19.24 -17.95 36.38
N LEU A 174 20.18 -17.59 35.51
CA LEU A 174 21.60 -17.94 35.69
C LEU A 174 22.18 -17.29 36.95
N GLN A 175 21.88 -16.01 37.19
CA GLN A 175 22.31 -15.31 38.41
C GLN A 175 21.73 -15.94 39.68
N LEU A 176 20.46 -16.35 39.65
CA LEU A 176 19.82 -17.01 40.78
C LEU A 176 20.44 -18.40 41.05
N GLY A 177 20.76 -19.16 40.01
CA GLY A 177 21.46 -20.43 40.14
C GLY A 177 22.85 -20.29 40.76
N ALA A 178 23.63 -19.30 40.31
CA ALA A 178 24.94 -19.01 40.89
C ALA A 178 24.86 -18.55 42.36
N LEU A 179 23.81 -17.79 42.70
CA LEU A 179 23.58 -17.38 44.08
C LEU A 179 23.22 -18.57 44.99
N ASP A 180 22.40 -19.51 44.50
CA ASP A 180 22.03 -20.73 45.23
C ASP A 180 23.26 -21.61 45.51
N GLU A 181 24.15 -21.76 44.53
CA GLU A 181 25.43 -22.45 44.67
C GLU A 181 26.33 -21.76 45.71
N ALA A 182 26.47 -20.43 45.64
CA ALA A 182 27.26 -19.67 46.60
C ALA A 182 26.70 -19.75 48.04
N VAL A 183 25.38 -19.75 48.21
CA VAL A 183 24.74 -19.91 49.52
C VAL A 183 24.96 -21.33 50.06
N THR A 184 24.92 -22.33 49.20
CA THR A 184 25.20 -23.72 49.57
C THR A 184 26.66 -23.87 50.04
N GLU A 185 27.61 -23.37 49.28
CA GLU A 185 29.05 -23.37 49.64
C GLU A 185 29.28 -22.63 50.97
N LEU A 186 28.71 -21.43 51.14
CA LEU A 186 28.84 -20.68 52.39
C LEU A 186 28.26 -21.45 53.58
N THR A 187 27.14 -22.15 53.37
CA THR A 187 26.52 -22.98 54.41
C THR A 187 27.43 -24.13 54.81
N GLU A 188 28.04 -24.83 53.86
CA GLU A 188 29.00 -25.91 54.12
C GLU A 188 30.25 -25.40 54.86
N VAL A 189 30.84 -24.29 54.42
CA VAL A 189 31.99 -23.68 55.10
C VAL A 189 31.64 -23.30 56.54
N THR A 190 30.46 -22.72 56.75
CA THR A 190 30.01 -22.27 58.07
C THR A 190 29.74 -23.45 59.00
N THR A 191 29.14 -24.54 58.51
CA THR A 191 28.88 -25.74 59.32
C THR A 191 30.18 -26.44 59.71
N VAL A 192 31.14 -26.55 58.78
CA VAL A 192 32.47 -27.09 59.07
C VAL A 192 33.18 -26.23 60.11
N ALA A 193 33.29 -24.91 59.89
CA ALA A 193 33.95 -23.99 60.82
C ALA A 193 33.35 -24.07 62.23
N ARG A 194 32.02 -24.09 62.33
CA ARG A 194 31.32 -24.20 63.62
C ARG A 194 31.60 -25.55 64.29
N SER A 195 31.61 -26.64 63.53
CA SER A 195 31.90 -27.97 64.07
C SER A 195 33.32 -28.06 64.63
N THR A 196 34.30 -27.48 63.92
CA THR A 196 35.70 -27.39 64.37
C THR A 196 35.81 -26.56 65.65
N GLU A 197 35.23 -25.36 65.68
CA GLU A 197 35.24 -24.51 66.87
C GLU A 197 34.62 -25.21 68.10
N THR A 198 33.50 -25.92 67.91
CA THR A 198 32.89 -26.67 69.01
C THR A 198 33.76 -27.82 69.51
N ALA A 199 34.49 -28.50 68.62
CA ALA A 199 35.41 -29.56 68.99
C ALA A 199 36.62 -29.00 69.77
N ASP A 200 37.19 -27.89 69.31
CA ASP A 200 38.32 -27.21 69.95
C ASP A 200 37.95 -26.69 71.35
N LEU A 201 36.75 -26.11 71.51
CA LEU A 201 36.24 -25.67 72.81
C LEU A 201 36.01 -26.86 73.76
N GLN A 202 35.46 -27.97 73.25
CA GLN A 202 35.27 -29.19 74.04
C GLN A 202 36.63 -29.76 74.51
N GLN A 203 37.62 -29.81 73.62
CA GLN A 203 38.96 -30.27 73.94
C GLN A 203 39.64 -29.39 74.99
N THR A 204 39.54 -28.07 74.85
CA THR A 204 40.08 -27.10 75.81
C THR A 204 39.42 -27.26 77.19
N LEU A 205 38.10 -27.45 77.22
CA LEU A 205 37.37 -27.69 78.47
C LEU A 205 37.83 -28.98 79.16
N THR A 206 38.01 -30.08 78.41
CA THR A 206 38.52 -31.35 78.94
C THR A 206 39.93 -31.21 79.50
N LEU A 207 40.83 -30.50 78.80
CA LEU A 207 42.19 -30.21 79.29
C LEU A 207 42.17 -29.42 80.60
N LEU A 208 41.29 -28.42 80.73
CA LEU A 208 41.14 -27.63 81.95
C LEU A 208 40.57 -28.46 83.11
N GLN A 209 39.58 -29.32 82.84
CA GLN A 209 39.04 -30.24 83.83
C GLN A 209 40.10 -31.23 84.32
N LEU A 210 40.88 -31.79 83.40
CA LEU A 210 41.99 -32.69 83.70
C LEU A 210 43.03 -31.99 84.58
N TRP A 211 43.36 -30.72 84.28
CA TRP A 211 44.28 -29.92 85.09
C TRP A 211 43.79 -29.74 86.53
N GLY A 212 42.49 -29.43 86.70
CA GLY A 212 41.87 -29.31 88.02
C GLY A 212 41.90 -30.63 88.79
N VAL A 213 41.58 -31.75 88.14
CA VAL A 213 41.58 -33.09 88.77
C VAL A 213 42.99 -33.52 89.17
N LEU A 214 43.99 -33.30 88.31
CA LEU A 214 45.37 -33.66 88.59
C LEU A 214 45.97 -32.81 89.73
N THR A 215 45.64 -31.52 89.76
CA THR A 215 46.04 -30.62 90.86
C THR A 215 45.43 -31.09 92.19
N ASN A 216 44.17 -31.52 92.19
CA ASN A 216 43.52 -32.08 93.36
C ASN A 216 44.15 -33.41 93.81
N ALA A 217 44.53 -34.30 92.87
CA ALA A 217 45.23 -35.54 93.18
C ALA A 217 46.56 -35.29 93.91
N ARG A 218 47.34 -34.31 93.41
CA ARG A 218 48.60 -33.90 94.04
C ARG A 218 48.38 -33.31 95.43
N LEU A 219 47.37 -32.46 95.61
CA LEU A 219 47.06 -31.86 96.91
C LEU A 219 46.61 -32.91 97.94
N ALA A 220 45.73 -33.83 97.55
CA ALA A 220 45.28 -34.93 98.41
C ALA A 220 46.47 -35.80 98.87
N LEU A 221 47.42 -36.07 97.98
CA LEU A 221 48.64 -36.80 98.32
C LEU A 221 49.55 -36.03 99.29
N MET A 222 49.62 -34.70 99.17
CA MET A 222 50.36 -33.84 100.13
C MET A 222 49.69 -33.81 101.51
N ASP A 223 48.36 -33.90 101.57
CA ASP A 223 47.58 -33.97 102.80
C ASP A 223 47.54 -35.38 103.42
N GLY A 224 48.10 -36.38 102.73
CA GLY A 224 48.16 -37.78 103.16
C GLY A 224 46.85 -38.55 102.98
N ASP A 225 45.94 -38.06 102.13
CA ASP A 225 44.69 -38.74 101.76
C ASP A 225 44.89 -39.55 100.46
N ASP A 226 45.46 -40.74 100.62
CA ASP A 226 45.82 -41.63 99.51
C ASP A 226 44.58 -42.08 98.70
N VAL A 227 43.43 -42.26 99.37
CA VAL A 227 42.19 -42.71 98.73
C VAL A 227 41.59 -41.61 97.87
N ALA A 228 41.60 -40.36 98.34
CA ALA A 228 41.17 -39.22 97.55
C ALA A 228 42.10 -38.98 96.34
N ALA A 229 43.41 -39.15 96.52
CA ALA A 229 44.39 -39.05 95.45
C ALA A 229 44.19 -40.14 94.38
N GLU A 230 44.05 -41.42 94.77
CA GLU A 230 43.79 -42.54 93.85
C GLU A 230 42.49 -42.35 93.04
N THR A 231 41.44 -41.87 93.72
CA THR A 231 40.16 -41.54 93.08
C THR A 231 40.31 -40.43 92.04
N ALA A 232 41.08 -39.39 92.37
CA ALA A 232 41.35 -38.29 91.46
C ALA A 232 42.20 -38.74 90.25
N VAL A 233 43.20 -39.60 90.44
CA VAL A 233 44.00 -40.17 89.34
C VAL A 233 43.14 -41.02 88.40
N THR A 234 42.27 -41.87 88.94
CA THR A 234 41.33 -42.65 88.12
C THR A 234 40.45 -41.75 87.25
N ARG A 235 39.95 -40.65 87.82
CA ARG A 235 39.17 -39.65 87.08
C ARG A 235 40.00 -38.92 86.02
N ALA A 236 41.26 -38.61 86.33
CA ALA A 236 42.19 -38.00 85.38
C ALA A 236 42.46 -38.93 84.18
N MET A 237 42.61 -40.24 84.42
CA MET A 237 42.77 -41.24 83.35
C MET A 237 41.56 -41.27 82.41
N THR A 238 40.33 -41.24 82.95
CA THR A 238 39.12 -41.16 82.11
C THR A 238 39.12 -39.91 81.24
N LEU A 239 39.37 -38.73 81.82
CA LEU A 239 39.41 -37.47 81.08
C LEU A 239 40.55 -37.43 80.04
N ALA A 240 41.71 -38.03 80.35
CA ALA A 240 42.83 -38.12 79.42
C ALA A 240 42.55 -39.10 78.26
N GLY A 241 41.69 -40.11 78.46
CA GLY A 241 41.23 -41.02 77.42
C GLY A 241 40.23 -40.37 76.45
N ASP A 242 39.48 -39.37 76.91
CA ASP A 242 38.51 -38.61 76.08
C ASP A 242 39.17 -37.53 75.22
N LEU A 243 40.45 -37.22 75.45
CA LEU A 243 41.21 -36.30 74.62
C LEU A 243 41.59 -36.97 73.30
N THR A 244 41.41 -36.24 72.21
CA THR A 244 41.85 -36.65 70.87
C THR A 244 42.99 -35.75 70.43
N ALA A 245 44.00 -36.32 69.78
CA ALA A 245 45.07 -35.56 69.16
C ALA A 245 45.25 -36.08 67.73
N GLY A 246 45.58 -35.18 66.79
CA GLY A 246 45.89 -35.59 65.43
C GLY A 246 47.05 -36.58 65.41
N GLU A 247 46.94 -37.62 64.60
CA GLU A 247 48.02 -38.61 64.42
C GLU A 247 49.32 -37.89 64.03
N ASP A 248 50.44 -38.37 64.57
CA ASP A 248 51.80 -37.82 64.34
C ASP A 248 52.02 -36.35 64.75
N THR A 249 51.20 -35.82 65.66
CA THR A 249 51.44 -34.48 66.25
C THR A 249 52.26 -34.55 67.54
N PRO A 250 53.05 -33.51 67.88
CA PRO A 250 53.70 -33.43 69.18
C PRO A 250 52.70 -33.41 70.36
N ALA A 251 51.45 -32.98 70.11
CA ALA A 251 50.34 -33.12 71.06
C ALA A 251 50.00 -34.60 71.31
N ALA A 252 49.95 -35.44 70.27
CA ALA A 252 49.70 -36.87 70.43
C ALA A 252 50.80 -37.54 71.28
N ALA A 253 52.07 -37.19 71.06
CA ALA A 253 53.18 -37.69 71.86
C ALA A 253 53.07 -37.26 73.34
N ALA A 254 52.77 -35.98 73.60
CA ALA A 254 52.55 -35.48 74.96
C ALA A 254 51.34 -36.14 75.65
N LEU A 255 50.26 -36.38 74.91
CA LEU A 255 49.07 -37.09 75.41
C LEU A 255 49.40 -38.54 75.77
N THR A 256 50.14 -39.27 74.93
CA THR A 256 50.57 -40.63 75.24
C THR A 256 51.48 -40.67 76.48
N ARG A 257 52.41 -39.71 76.62
CA ARG A 257 53.26 -39.60 77.82
C ARG A 257 52.44 -39.31 79.07
N LEU A 258 51.49 -38.37 78.99
CA LEU A 258 50.54 -38.06 80.06
C LEU A 258 49.77 -39.31 80.50
N GLN A 259 49.16 -40.04 79.55
CA GLN A 259 48.40 -41.26 79.83
C GLN A 259 49.30 -42.32 80.50
N THR A 260 50.50 -42.53 79.98
CA THR A 260 51.49 -43.47 80.56
C THR A 260 51.86 -43.09 81.99
N ARG A 261 52.05 -41.79 82.28
CA ARG A 261 52.36 -41.30 83.64
C ARG A 261 51.21 -41.50 84.60
N LEU A 262 49.97 -41.29 84.15
CA LEU A 262 48.78 -41.54 84.96
C LEU A 262 48.60 -43.03 85.26
N ASP A 263 48.85 -43.92 84.29
CA ASP A 263 48.84 -45.38 84.49
C ASP A 263 49.87 -45.83 85.53
N LEU A 264 51.10 -45.29 85.44
CA LEU A 264 52.18 -45.59 86.39
C LEU A 264 51.84 -45.07 87.79
N ALA A 265 51.30 -43.85 87.91
CA ALA A 265 50.84 -43.29 89.17
C ALA A 265 49.73 -44.15 89.80
N ALA A 266 48.75 -44.60 89.01
CA ALA A 266 47.68 -45.47 89.49
C ALA A 266 48.21 -46.81 90.03
N ALA A 267 49.20 -47.41 89.36
CA ALA A 267 49.82 -48.66 89.82
C ALA A 267 50.68 -48.49 91.09
N GLY A 268 51.23 -47.29 91.32
CA GLY A 268 52.16 -47.00 92.41
C GLY A 268 51.52 -46.83 93.79
N PHE A 269 50.21 -46.53 93.90
CA PHE A 269 49.55 -46.21 95.18
C PHE A 269 49.68 -47.33 96.24
N ALA A 270 49.75 -48.59 95.81
CA ALA A 270 49.89 -49.74 96.71
C ALA A 270 51.35 -50.05 97.12
N THR A 271 52.35 -49.41 96.48
CA THR A 271 53.76 -49.86 96.57
C THR A 271 54.75 -48.75 96.88
N ASP A 272 54.64 -47.57 96.27
CA ASP A 272 55.62 -46.48 96.40
C ASP A 272 54.97 -45.09 96.18
N LEU A 273 54.44 -44.51 97.27
CA LEU A 273 53.82 -43.18 97.27
C LEU A 273 54.77 -42.05 96.79
N PRO A 274 56.06 -42.01 97.15
CA PRO A 274 57.02 -41.09 96.55
C PRO A 274 57.10 -41.17 95.01
N MET A 275 57.06 -42.38 94.44
CA MET A 275 57.06 -42.57 92.99
C MET A 275 55.75 -42.06 92.36
N VAL A 276 54.61 -42.29 92.99
CA VAL A 276 53.32 -41.72 92.57
C VAL A 276 53.38 -40.19 92.52
N ALA A 277 53.95 -39.53 93.53
CA ALA A 277 54.11 -38.09 93.54
C ALA A 277 54.93 -37.58 92.34
N GLN A 278 56.00 -38.29 92.00
CA GLN A 278 56.86 -37.97 90.87
C GLN A 278 56.15 -38.17 89.52
N ASP A 279 55.40 -39.26 89.38
CA ASP A 279 54.62 -39.52 88.16
C ASP A 279 53.47 -38.52 87.98
N LEU A 280 52.83 -38.06 89.06
CA LEU A 280 51.83 -36.98 89.00
C LEU A 280 52.43 -35.62 88.66
N GLU A 281 53.64 -35.32 89.15
CA GLU A 281 54.37 -34.13 88.73
C GLU A 281 54.68 -34.18 87.23
N ALA A 282 55.22 -35.30 86.75
CA ALA A 282 55.54 -35.48 85.34
C ALA A 282 54.28 -35.41 84.46
N ALA A 283 53.17 -36.03 84.88
CA ALA A 283 51.88 -35.91 84.22
C ALA A 283 51.43 -34.44 84.12
N SER A 284 51.65 -33.64 85.18
CA SER A 284 51.23 -32.23 85.18
C SER A 284 52.07 -31.36 84.24
N GLN A 285 53.35 -31.71 84.05
CA GLN A 285 54.21 -31.04 83.09
C GLN A 285 53.78 -31.35 81.65
N GLU A 286 53.50 -32.61 81.33
CA GLU A 286 52.97 -33.00 80.01
C GLU A 286 51.61 -32.35 79.72
N LEU A 287 50.73 -32.26 80.73
CA LEU A 287 49.47 -31.54 80.60
C LEU A 287 49.65 -30.04 80.35
N THR A 288 50.64 -29.43 81.00
CA THR A 288 50.97 -28.02 80.78
C THR A 288 51.49 -27.79 79.35
N LEU A 289 52.27 -28.73 78.80
CA LEU A 289 52.69 -28.70 77.40
C LEU A 289 51.51 -28.83 76.44
N LEU A 290 50.53 -29.67 76.76
CA LEU A 290 49.29 -29.78 75.98
C LEU A 290 48.46 -28.49 76.02
N LEU A 291 48.34 -27.84 77.18
CA LEU A 291 47.63 -26.57 77.36
C LEU A 291 48.33 -25.38 76.68
N ALA A 292 49.67 -25.36 76.68
CA ALA A 292 50.46 -24.31 76.05
C ALA A 292 50.45 -24.39 74.51
N GLY A 293 50.03 -25.52 73.95
CA GLY A 293 50.15 -25.82 72.54
C GLY A 293 51.60 -26.19 72.18
N PRO A 294 51.84 -27.37 71.59
CA PRO A 294 53.20 -27.85 71.31
C PRO A 294 53.96 -27.09 70.20
N ALA A 295 53.40 -25.99 69.66
CA ALA A 295 54.11 -25.10 68.74
C ALA A 295 55.12 -24.18 69.43
N SER A 296 55.25 -24.25 70.76
CA SER A 296 56.12 -23.39 71.57
C SER A 296 57.46 -24.01 71.97
N GLU A 297 57.84 -25.16 71.36
CA GLU A 297 59.23 -25.63 71.43
C GLU A 297 60.06 -24.85 70.40
N ALA A 298 60.73 -23.81 70.91
CA ALA A 298 61.46 -22.77 70.21
C ALA A 298 62.27 -23.26 68.98
N GLU A 299 61.83 -22.84 67.80
CA GLU A 299 62.73 -22.59 66.67
C GLU A 299 63.63 -21.41 67.09
N ILE A 300 64.83 -21.70 67.59
CA ILE A 300 65.88 -20.70 67.82
C ILE A 300 66.35 -20.23 66.45
N VAL A 301 65.64 -19.27 65.86
CA VAL A 301 66.15 -18.49 64.73
C VAL A 301 67.03 -17.39 65.30
N GLU A 302 68.33 -17.54 65.07
CA GLU A 302 69.36 -16.56 65.35
C GLU A 302 69.04 -15.25 64.60
N ALA A 303 68.52 -14.26 65.32
CA ALA A 303 68.32 -12.92 64.80
C ALA A 303 69.65 -12.16 64.78
N THR A 304 70.15 -11.84 63.59
CA THR A 304 71.11 -10.74 63.40
C THR A 304 70.32 -9.45 63.10
N PRO A 305 70.50 -8.36 63.86
CA PRO A 305 69.71 -7.15 63.71
C PRO A 305 70.36 -6.16 62.73
N THR A 306 69.56 -5.40 61.99
CA THR A 306 69.91 -4.01 61.63
C THR A 306 68.64 -3.15 61.56
N ALA A 307 68.70 -2.09 62.36
CA ALA A 307 67.77 -0.98 62.56
C ALA A 307 67.46 -0.18 61.27
N THR A 308 66.19 0.25 61.07
CA THR A 308 65.67 1.65 61.17
C THR A 308 66.08 2.52 59.95
N GLU A 309 65.24 3.22 59.18
CA GLU A 309 64.05 4.03 59.46
C GLU A 309 63.33 4.42 58.14
N THR A 310 61.99 4.39 58.17
CA THR A 310 61.00 5.33 57.60
C THR A 310 61.22 6.05 56.25
N ALA A 311 60.26 5.87 55.31
CA ALA A 311 59.46 6.97 54.75
C ALA A 311 58.27 6.43 53.93
N GLU A 312 57.08 6.88 54.29
CA GLU A 312 55.85 6.81 53.50
C GLU A 312 56.03 7.49 52.14
N THR A 313 55.59 6.86 51.04
CA THR A 313 54.98 7.60 49.93
C THR A 313 54.02 6.67 49.18
N ASN A 314 52.77 7.11 49.08
CA ASN A 314 51.76 6.59 48.18
C ASN A 314 52.30 6.48 46.75
N GLU A 315 52.05 5.37 46.07
CA GLU A 315 51.72 5.42 44.64
C GLU A 315 50.96 4.16 44.22
N GLU A 316 49.68 4.40 43.97
CA GLU A 316 48.71 3.56 43.30
C GLU A 316 49.18 3.37 41.84
N THR A 317 49.50 2.15 41.42
CA THR A 317 49.70 1.82 40.00
C THR A 317 48.83 0.63 39.65
N ALA A 318 47.64 0.94 39.15
CA ALA A 318 46.73 0.01 38.53
C ALA A 318 47.32 -0.51 37.21
N THR A 319 47.43 -1.82 37.09
CA THR A 319 47.72 -2.54 35.85
C THR A 319 46.54 -2.37 34.88
N ALA A 320 46.69 -1.49 33.90
CA ALA A 320 45.72 -1.30 32.83
C ALA A 320 45.92 -2.34 31.71
N THR A 321 44.96 -3.24 31.58
CA THR A 321 44.77 -4.12 30.42
C THR A 321 44.27 -3.30 29.21
N PRO A 322 44.78 -3.49 27.98
CA PRO A 322 44.35 -2.71 26.82
C PRO A 322 42.95 -3.10 26.34
N LEU A 323 42.13 -2.09 26.03
CA LEU A 323 40.82 -2.18 25.39
C LEU A 323 40.90 -2.75 23.96
N PRO A 324 39.92 -3.55 23.49
CA PRO A 324 39.74 -3.82 22.07
C PRO A 324 39.17 -2.60 21.33
N SER A 325 39.71 -2.34 20.12
CA SER A 325 39.30 -1.29 19.18
C SER A 325 37.81 -1.31 18.84
N PRO A 326 37.17 -0.14 18.64
CA PRO A 326 35.81 -0.06 18.13
C PRO A 326 35.76 -0.35 16.63
N THR A 327 35.00 -1.38 16.27
CA THR A 327 34.56 -1.69 14.91
C THR A 327 33.72 -0.53 14.37
N ALA A 328 34.08 -0.02 13.19
CA ALA A 328 33.37 1.06 12.49
C ALA A 328 31.95 0.63 12.06
N PRO A 329 30.95 1.53 12.09
CA PRO A 329 29.61 1.24 11.58
C PRO A 329 29.60 1.18 10.04
N PRO A 330 28.73 0.36 9.43
CA PRO A 330 28.66 0.24 7.97
C PRO A 330 28.07 1.50 7.32
N THR A 331 28.73 1.92 6.24
CA THR A 331 28.33 2.98 5.32
C THR A 331 27.00 2.64 4.63
N VAL A 332 25.96 3.43 4.89
CA VAL A 332 24.71 3.44 4.12
C VAL A 332 24.98 4.01 2.72
N THR A 333 24.70 3.21 1.69
CA THR A 333 24.67 3.63 0.28
C THR A 333 23.22 3.90 -0.13
N PRO A 334 22.85 5.09 -0.64
CA PRO A 334 21.49 5.35 -1.11
C PRO A 334 21.28 5.05 -2.61
N THR A 335 20.11 4.45 -2.92
CA THR A 335 19.26 4.69 -4.14
C THR A 335 19.72 3.97 -5.44
N PRO A 336 18.82 3.48 -6.38
CA PRO A 336 17.54 4.06 -6.78
C PRO A 336 16.29 3.15 -6.91
N THR A 337 15.14 3.80 -6.79
CA THR A 337 13.78 3.33 -7.12
C THR A 337 13.53 3.42 -8.63
N PRO A 338 12.88 2.42 -9.26
CA PRO A 338 12.22 2.58 -10.56
C PRO A 338 10.81 3.18 -10.44
#